data_AF-A0A0P1ASC6-F1
#
_entry.id   AF-A0A0P1ASC6-F1
#
_cell.length_a   1.000
_cell.length_b   1.000
_cell.length_c   1.000
_cell.angle_alpha   90.00
_cell.angle_beta   90.00
_cell.angle_gamma   90.00
#
_symmetry.space_group_name_H-M   'P 1'
#
loop_
_entity.id
_entity.type
_entity.pdbx_description
1 polymer ?
#
loop_
_entity_poly.entity_id
_entity_poly.type
_entity_poly.pdbx_seq_one_letter_code
_entity_poly.pdbx_strand_id
1 'polypeptide(L)'
;MVDQKKEHQKSLAQLVYDLKTKKILCRVRDYPAITLDELNQYVEKQGPLYNPVFGEQPEFFIDEGFFTPYRMVVYGNAKVAAKITSLLDGWSRWSGHGGRVTTSQGAFILEQGTDERKVRMPDVAYTPRDVDRALTNEQNRTCRGDPYVPTFVVEIDKLADRNSQRKALDRKMRDEYIPHGVQLGWLIDPRPQHRIIYEYKLDEHGQVHCVHNHKWRDLDGGNVLPGFRLRSVKLEMVLNQDSGSSSEEEVDLPCPIPRCRTRLRTLGSLTAHVEDHRTERAIAKYVANES
;
A
#
# COMPACT_ATOMS: atom_id res chain seq x y z
N MET A 1 -37.28 26.41 13.45
CA MET A 1 -36.63 25.20 14.02
C MET A 1 -36.90 23.93 13.23
N VAL A 2 -38.14 23.64 12.81
CA VAL A 2 -38.47 22.41 12.05
C VAL A 2 -37.76 22.35 10.67
N ASP A 3 -37.73 23.46 9.92
CA ASP A 3 -37.09 23.49 8.60
C ASP A 3 -35.55 23.37 8.66
N GLN A 4 -34.91 23.99 9.65
CA GLN A 4 -33.45 23.87 9.85
C GLN A 4 -33.02 22.44 10.20
N LYS A 5 -33.79 21.73 11.04
CA LYS A 5 -33.53 20.34 11.38
C LYS A 5 -33.69 19.41 10.17
N LYS A 6 -34.69 19.68 9.32
CA LYS A 6 -34.93 18.93 8.09
C LYS A 6 -33.83 19.16 7.05
N GLU A 7 -33.34 20.39 6.93
CA GLU A 7 -32.25 20.72 6.01
C GLU A 7 -30.91 20.14 6.46
N HIS A 8 -30.61 20.18 7.76
CA HIS A 8 -29.44 19.52 8.32
C HIS A 8 -29.45 17.99 8.08
N GLN A 9 -30.59 17.33 8.28
CA GLN A 9 -30.72 15.89 7.97
C GLN A 9 -30.51 15.57 6.48
N LYS A 10 -30.98 16.42 5.56
CA LYS A 10 -30.71 16.25 4.12
C LYS A 10 -29.22 16.41 3.82
N SER A 11 -28.55 17.39 4.42
CA SER A 11 -27.11 17.61 4.24
C SER A 11 -26.31 16.39 4.70
N LEU A 12 -26.66 15.78 5.85
CA LEU A 12 -26.00 14.56 6.33
C LEU A 12 -26.26 13.39 5.37
N ALA A 13 -27.50 13.21 4.91
CA ALA A 13 -27.84 12.16 3.96
C ALA A 13 -27.08 12.31 2.62
N GLN A 14 -26.91 13.54 2.15
CA GLN A 14 -26.11 13.83 0.95
C GLN A 14 -24.64 13.51 1.17
N LEU A 15 -24.04 13.93 2.31
CA LEU A 15 -22.66 13.58 2.65
C LEU A 15 -22.48 12.06 2.69
N VAL A 16 -23.38 11.32 3.34
CA VAL A 16 -23.31 9.85 3.41
C VAL A 16 -23.44 9.22 2.03
N TYR A 17 -24.34 9.72 1.18
CA TYR A 17 -24.46 9.25 -0.20
C TYR A 17 -23.16 9.47 -0.98
N ASP A 18 -22.61 10.68 -0.89
CA ASP A 18 -21.36 11.05 -1.55
C ASP A 18 -20.19 10.19 -1.04
N LEU A 19 -20.06 10.01 0.26
CA LEU A 19 -19.02 9.16 0.86
C LEU A 19 -19.13 7.69 0.41
N LYS A 20 -20.32 7.19 0.09
CA LYS A 20 -20.53 5.82 -0.43
C LYS A 20 -20.30 5.69 -1.94
N THR A 21 -20.50 6.75 -2.70
CA THR A 21 -20.59 6.68 -4.17
C THR A 21 -19.44 7.38 -4.89
N LYS A 22 -18.96 8.50 -4.37
CA LYS A 22 -17.86 9.25 -4.98
C LYS A 22 -16.56 8.45 -4.89
N LYS A 23 -15.78 8.53 -5.96
CA LYS A 23 -14.42 7.99 -6.04
C LYS A 23 -13.36 8.97 -5.50
N ILE A 24 -13.81 10.09 -4.92
CA ILE A 24 -13.02 11.20 -4.39
C ILE A 24 -13.38 11.47 -2.94
N LEU A 25 -12.46 12.08 -2.19
CA LEU A 25 -12.75 12.52 -0.83
C LEU A 25 -13.71 13.71 -0.81
N CYS A 26 -14.61 13.73 0.16
CA CYS A 26 -15.56 14.82 0.36
C CYS A 26 -14.91 15.95 1.17
N ARG A 27 -15.14 17.20 0.78
CA ARG A 27 -14.59 18.35 1.48
C ARG A 27 -15.51 18.77 2.61
N VAL A 28 -14.92 19.19 3.72
CA VAL A 28 -15.68 19.74 4.85
C VAL A 28 -16.46 20.99 4.44
N ARG A 29 -15.86 21.86 3.61
CA ARG A 29 -16.48 23.12 3.16
C ARG A 29 -17.74 22.93 2.30
N ASP A 30 -17.89 21.77 1.65
CA ASP A 30 -19.06 21.46 0.81
C ASP A 30 -20.25 21.02 1.70
N TYR A 31 -19.99 20.74 2.97
CA TYR A 31 -20.94 20.28 3.99
C TYR A 31 -20.85 21.12 5.27
N PRO A 32 -21.01 22.46 5.19
CA PRO A 32 -20.72 23.36 6.31
C PRO A 32 -21.62 23.15 7.53
N ALA A 33 -22.75 22.47 7.36
CA ALA A 33 -23.71 22.17 8.42
C ALA A 33 -23.39 20.87 9.18
N ILE A 34 -22.41 20.06 8.74
CA ILE A 34 -22.12 18.75 9.30
C ILE A 34 -20.75 18.75 9.96
N THR A 35 -20.70 18.33 11.21
CA THR A 35 -19.47 18.13 11.97
C THR A 35 -18.91 16.72 11.80
N LEU A 36 -17.62 16.54 12.08
CA LEU A 36 -16.99 15.23 12.08
C LEU A 36 -17.65 14.28 13.09
N ASP A 37 -17.95 14.78 14.29
CA ASP A 37 -18.58 13.99 15.35
C ASP A 37 -19.96 13.48 14.94
N GLU A 38 -20.76 14.29 14.26
CA GLU A 38 -22.07 13.87 13.74
C GLU A 38 -21.95 12.77 12.69
N LEU A 39 -20.97 12.88 11.78
CA LEU A 39 -20.69 11.83 10.80
C LEU A 39 -20.26 10.52 11.50
N ASN A 40 -19.32 10.60 12.44
CA ASN A 40 -18.83 9.41 13.14
C ASN A 40 -19.92 8.76 14.02
N GLN A 41 -20.77 9.54 14.69
CA GLN A 41 -21.95 9.02 15.39
C GLN A 41 -22.96 8.36 14.44
N TYR A 42 -23.11 8.87 13.22
CA TYR A 42 -23.96 8.25 12.21
C TYR A 42 -23.41 6.87 11.82
N VAL A 43 -22.11 6.79 11.54
CA VAL A 43 -21.44 5.52 11.15
C VAL A 43 -21.44 4.52 12.30
N GLU A 44 -21.22 4.97 13.54
CA GLU A 44 -21.30 4.12 14.73
C GLU A 44 -22.69 3.49 14.90
N LYS A 45 -23.76 4.26 14.66
CA LYS A 45 -25.15 3.78 14.80
C LYS A 45 -25.62 2.91 13.62
N GLN A 46 -25.21 3.22 12.41
CA GLN A 46 -25.69 2.57 11.17
C GLN A 46 -24.76 1.46 10.67
N GLY A 47 -23.55 1.38 11.21
CA GLY A 47 -22.47 0.54 10.72
C GLY A 47 -21.58 1.24 9.68
N PRO A 48 -20.43 0.62 9.34
CA PRO A 48 -19.44 1.20 8.45
C PRO A 48 -20.02 1.51 7.07
N LEU A 49 -19.60 2.64 6.49
CA LEU A 49 -19.93 2.94 5.09
C LEU A 49 -19.08 2.04 4.18
N TYR A 50 -19.61 1.71 3.01
CA TYR A 50 -18.86 0.98 1.99
C TYR A 50 -18.73 1.84 0.74
N ASN A 51 -17.48 2.09 0.35
CA ASN A 51 -17.12 2.84 -0.83
C ASN A 51 -16.35 1.94 -1.80
N PRO A 52 -16.58 2.02 -3.13
CA PRO A 52 -15.92 1.16 -4.11
C PRO A 52 -14.39 1.36 -4.20
N VAL A 53 -13.87 2.52 -3.79
CA VAL A 53 -12.45 2.88 -3.82
C VAL A 53 -11.81 2.74 -2.44
N PHE A 54 -12.46 3.29 -1.42
CA PHE A 54 -11.90 3.35 -0.07
C PHE A 54 -12.22 2.11 0.78
N GLY A 55 -13.12 1.25 0.30
CA GLY A 55 -13.52 0.03 0.99
C GLY A 55 -14.48 0.32 2.13
N GLU A 56 -14.35 -0.45 3.20
CA GLU A 56 -15.12 -0.26 4.43
C GLU A 56 -14.56 0.92 5.22
N GLN A 57 -15.43 1.84 5.60
CA GLN A 57 -15.12 3.11 6.25
C GLN A 57 -15.85 3.15 7.62
N PRO A 58 -15.21 2.62 8.67
CA PRO A 58 -15.80 2.51 10.01
C PRO A 58 -15.81 3.83 10.79
N GLU A 59 -14.94 4.77 10.41
CA GLU A 59 -14.78 6.04 11.08
C GLU A 59 -14.06 7.02 10.13
N PHE A 60 -14.17 8.31 10.38
CA PHE A 60 -13.53 9.38 9.61
C PHE A 60 -12.72 10.30 10.53
N PHE A 61 -11.74 10.97 9.94
CA PHE A 61 -11.03 12.11 10.51
C PHE A 61 -10.93 13.23 9.48
N ILE A 62 -10.62 14.45 9.94
CA ILE A 62 -10.36 15.57 9.03
C ILE A 62 -8.87 15.63 8.75
N ASP A 63 -8.50 15.48 7.49
CA ASP A 63 -7.16 15.73 7.00
C ASP A 63 -7.21 16.79 5.89
N GLU A 64 -6.45 17.87 6.06
CA GLU A 64 -6.37 18.97 5.10
C GLU A 64 -7.74 19.54 4.62
N GLY A 65 -8.80 19.45 5.44
CA GLY A 65 -10.15 19.91 5.08
C GLY A 65 -11.01 18.88 4.34
N PHE A 66 -10.64 17.60 4.33
CA PHE A 66 -11.39 16.50 3.76
C PHE A 66 -11.84 15.50 4.82
N PHE A 67 -13.00 14.88 4.62
CA PHE A 67 -13.43 13.71 5.38
C PHE A 67 -12.65 12.49 4.88
N THR A 68 -11.62 12.10 5.63
CA THR A 68 -10.73 10.99 5.31
C THR A 68 -11.14 9.77 6.13
N PRO A 69 -11.44 8.62 5.49
CA PRO A 69 -11.83 7.42 6.22
C PRO A 69 -10.63 6.79 6.93
N TYR A 70 -10.83 6.32 8.15
CA TYR A 70 -9.93 5.37 8.78
C TYR A 70 -9.91 4.07 7.98
N ARG A 71 -8.70 3.59 7.67
CA ARG A 71 -8.51 2.24 7.12
C ARG A 71 -8.06 1.30 8.22
N MET A 72 -8.97 0.40 8.63
CA MET A 72 -8.59 -0.73 9.46
C MET A 72 -8.00 -1.83 8.58
N VAL A 73 -6.67 -1.95 8.61
CA VAL A 73 -5.97 -3.10 8.03
C VAL A 73 -5.80 -4.14 9.13
N VAL A 74 -6.34 -5.34 8.93
CA VAL A 74 -6.18 -6.42 9.92
C VAL A 74 -4.71 -6.81 10.02
N TYR A 75 -4.26 -7.14 11.24
CA TYR A 75 -2.84 -7.40 11.52
C TYR A 75 -2.19 -8.42 10.58
N GLY A 76 -2.91 -9.48 10.21
CA GLY A 76 -2.40 -10.47 9.25
C GLY A 76 -2.13 -9.90 7.85
N ASN A 77 -2.99 -9.02 7.33
CA ASN A 77 -2.76 -8.32 6.06
C ASN A 77 -1.53 -7.41 6.17
N ALA A 78 -1.40 -6.69 7.30
CA ALA A 78 -0.24 -5.84 7.56
C ALA A 78 1.07 -6.65 7.60
N LYS A 79 1.08 -7.86 8.19
CA LYS A 79 2.24 -8.77 8.14
C LYS A 79 2.62 -9.16 6.71
N VAL A 80 1.63 -9.49 5.88
CA VAL A 80 1.85 -9.85 4.48
C VAL A 80 2.41 -8.67 3.70
N ALA A 81 1.81 -7.48 3.83
CA ALA A 81 2.29 -6.25 3.19
C ALA A 81 3.73 -5.91 3.63
N ALA A 82 4.03 -5.99 4.92
CA ALA A 82 5.37 -5.76 5.45
C ALA A 82 6.39 -6.77 4.89
N LYS A 83 5.99 -8.05 4.72
CA LYS A 83 6.87 -9.05 4.12
C LYS A 83 7.19 -8.76 2.67
N ILE A 84 6.16 -8.44 1.87
CA ILE A 84 6.32 -8.11 0.45
C ILE A 84 7.20 -6.85 0.31
N THR A 85 6.92 -5.83 1.12
CA THR A 85 7.71 -4.60 1.20
C THR A 85 9.17 -4.88 1.49
N SER A 86 9.47 -5.69 2.51
CA SER A 86 10.85 -6.05 2.87
C SER A 86 11.58 -6.78 1.73
N LEU A 87 10.91 -7.71 1.04
CA LEU A 87 11.50 -8.42 -0.10
C LEU A 87 11.77 -7.49 -1.28
N LEU A 88 10.83 -6.60 -1.57
CA LEU A 88 10.92 -5.67 -2.69
C LEU A 88 11.94 -4.55 -2.42
N ASP A 89 11.99 -4.04 -1.19
CA ASP A 89 12.97 -3.06 -0.73
C ASP A 89 14.39 -3.65 -0.81
N GLY A 90 14.57 -4.89 -0.35
CA GLY A 90 15.81 -5.64 -0.55
C GLY A 90 16.21 -5.70 -2.03
N TRP A 91 15.27 -6.10 -2.91
CA TRP A 91 15.49 -6.09 -4.37
C TRP A 91 15.88 -4.72 -4.92
N SER A 92 15.21 -3.66 -4.49
CA SER A 92 15.52 -2.30 -4.95
C SER A 92 16.98 -1.92 -4.65
N ARG A 93 17.54 -2.41 -3.53
CA ARG A 93 18.93 -2.17 -3.12
C ARG A 93 19.92 -3.04 -3.88
N TRP A 94 19.75 -4.37 -3.89
CA TRP A 94 20.74 -5.27 -4.46
C TRP A 94 20.72 -5.33 -5.98
N SER A 95 19.59 -5.02 -6.63
CA SER A 95 19.46 -5.07 -8.09
C SER A 95 20.13 -3.88 -8.80
N GLY A 96 20.53 -2.84 -8.05
CA GLY A 96 21.11 -1.63 -8.62
C GLY A 96 20.09 -0.65 -9.23
N HIS A 97 18.81 -1.04 -9.38
CA HIS A 97 17.74 -0.18 -9.90
C HIS A 97 17.40 0.97 -8.93
N GLY A 98 17.48 0.72 -7.61
CA GLY A 98 17.02 1.67 -6.58
C GLY A 98 15.51 1.89 -6.65
N GLY A 99 15.07 3.11 -6.34
CA GLY A 99 13.65 3.45 -6.21
C GLY A 99 13.20 3.49 -4.75
N ARG A 100 11.90 3.61 -4.53
CA ARG A 100 11.28 3.55 -3.21
C ARG A 100 10.15 2.55 -3.20
N VAL A 101 10.08 1.80 -2.10
CA VAL A 101 8.95 0.92 -1.79
C VAL A 101 8.19 1.53 -0.63
N THR A 102 6.88 1.59 -0.76
CA THR A 102 5.99 2.19 0.23
C THR A 102 4.86 1.23 0.57
N THR A 103 4.37 1.33 1.81
CA THR A 103 3.12 0.69 2.25
C THR A 103 1.99 1.72 2.29
N SER A 104 0.78 1.27 2.64
CA SER A 104 -0.50 1.99 2.60
C SER A 104 -0.64 3.26 3.49
N GLN A 105 0.39 4.10 3.60
CA GLN A 105 0.36 5.41 4.26
C GLN A 105 0.64 6.58 3.31
N GLY A 106 0.89 6.33 2.01
CA GLY A 106 0.99 7.36 0.98
C GLY A 106 -0.22 7.38 0.03
N ALA A 107 -0.61 8.56 -0.43
CA ALA A 107 -1.49 8.71 -1.59
C ALA A 107 -0.63 8.70 -2.86
N PHE A 108 -0.94 7.82 -3.82
CA PHE A 108 -0.07 7.62 -5.00
C PHE A 108 -0.74 8.15 -6.26
N ILE A 109 -1.88 7.57 -6.66
CA ILE A 109 -2.60 8.06 -7.84
C ILE A 109 -3.58 9.13 -7.40
N LEU A 110 -3.40 10.32 -7.95
CA LEU A 110 -4.33 11.44 -8.03
C LEU A 110 -4.63 11.65 -9.52
N GLU A 111 -5.87 11.86 -9.96
CA GLU A 111 -6.09 12.46 -11.27
C GLU A 111 -6.25 13.97 -11.02
N GLN A 112 -5.56 14.81 -11.78
CA GLN A 112 -5.67 16.25 -11.58
C GLN A 112 -7.08 16.75 -11.91
N GLY A 113 -7.64 17.47 -10.94
CA GLY A 113 -8.68 18.48 -11.10
C GLY A 113 -8.54 19.44 -9.92
N THR A 114 -8.62 20.75 -10.16
CA THR A 114 -8.47 21.78 -9.11
C THR A 114 -9.44 21.62 -7.95
N ASP A 115 -10.51 20.84 -8.14
CA ASP A 115 -11.57 20.62 -7.16
C ASP A 115 -11.87 19.18 -6.71
N GLU A 116 -11.16 18.15 -7.20
CA GLU A 116 -11.51 16.75 -6.95
C GLU A 116 -10.28 15.88 -6.59
N ARG A 117 -10.26 15.28 -5.39
CA ARG A 117 -9.15 14.41 -4.94
C ARG A 117 -9.48 12.92 -5.13
N LYS A 118 -9.07 12.33 -6.26
CA LYS A 118 -9.13 10.86 -6.46
C LYS A 118 -7.90 10.20 -5.83
N VAL A 119 -7.92 9.87 -4.53
CA VAL A 119 -6.78 9.24 -3.85
C VAL A 119 -6.76 7.72 -4.08
N ARG A 120 -5.62 7.14 -4.44
CA ARG A 120 -5.38 5.68 -4.38
C ARG A 120 -4.21 5.33 -3.49
N MET A 121 -4.46 4.35 -2.63
CA MET A 121 -3.50 3.80 -1.68
C MET A 121 -3.48 2.29 -1.90
N PRO A 122 -2.44 1.74 -2.57
CA PRO A 122 -2.17 0.32 -2.60
C PRO A 122 -1.58 -0.14 -1.27
N ASP A 123 -1.62 -1.45 -1.02
CA ASP A 123 -1.01 -2.04 0.16
C ASP A 123 0.52 -1.99 0.10
N VAL A 124 1.07 -2.17 -1.11
CA VAL A 124 2.48 -1.97 -1.42
C VAL A 124 2.60 -1.29 -2.78
N ALA A 125 3.51 -0.33 -2.92
CA ALA A 125 3.88 0.26 -4.21
C ALA A 125 5.39 0.33 -4.38
N TYR A 126 5.85 0.31 -5.63
CA TYR A 126 7.21 0.62 -6.01
C TYR A 126 7.24 1.75 -7.03
N THR A 127 8.07 2.75 -6.73
CA THR A 127 8.35 3.90 -7.58
C THR A 127 9.81 3.84 -8.04
N PRO A 128 10.09 3.91 -9.36
CA PRO A 128 11.46 3.93 -9.89
C PRO A 128 12.27 5.12 -9.36
N ARG A 129 13.60 4.98 -9.33
CA ARG A 129 14.52 5.96 -8.75
C ARG A 129 14.40 7.35 -9.38
N ASP A 130 14.28 7.38 -10.69
CA ASP A 130 14.15 8.55 -11.54
C ASP A 130 12.84 9.29 -11.29
N VAL A 131 11.73 8.55 -11.16
CA VAL A 131 10.43 9.12 -10.76
C VAL A 131 10.49 9.67 -9.33
N ASP A 132 11.01 8.89 -8.38
CA ASP A 132 11.18 9.29 -6.97
C ASP A 132 12.02 10.57 -6.83
N ARG A 133 13.13 10.68 -7.58
CA ARG A 133 14.00 11.87 -7.57
C ARG A 133 13.38 13.09 -8.22
N ALA A 134 12.42 12.90 -9.13
CA ALA A 134 11.72 13.98 -9.79
C ALA A 134 10.56 14.55 -8.94
N LEU A 135 10.19 13.88 -7.84
CA LEU A 135 9.16 14.36 -6.94
C LEU A 135 9.55 15.70 -6.30
N THR A 136 8.64 16.67 -6.39
CA THR A 136 8.75 17.97 -5.74
C THR A 136 8.68 17.85 -4.22
N ASN A 137 9.12 18.89 -3.52
CA ASN A 137 8.96 18.96 -2.06
C ASN A 137 7.49 18.88 -1.63
N GLU A 138 6.56 19.43 -2.42
CA GLU A 138 5.13 19.36 -2.13
C GLU A 138 4.61 17.93 -2.24
N GLN A 139 5.01 17.18 -3.27
CA GLN A 139 4.68 15.75 -3.43
C GLN A 139 5.27 14.87 -2.32
N ASN A 140 6.47 15.19 -1.84
CA ASN A 140 7.15 14.41 -0.80
C ASN A 140 6.67 14.74 0.63
N ARG A 141 6.19 15.96 0.88
CA ARG A 141 5.87 16.44 2.24
C ARG A 141 4.37 16.60 2.49
N THR A 142 3.54 16.60 1.45
CA THR A 142 2.10 16.86 1.54
C THR A 142 1.30 15.98 0.57
N CYS A 143 -0.01 15.93 0.75
CA CYS A 143 -0.95 15.29 -0.19
C CYS A 143 -1.42 16.22 -1.32
N ARG A 144 -0.78 17.40 -1.49
CA ARG A 144 -1.22 18.47 -2.41
C ARG A 144 -0.45 18.54 -3.72
N GLY A 145 0.70 17.89 -3.78
CA GLY A 145 1.54 17.89 -4.96
C GLY A 145 0.91 17.13 -6.13
N ASP A 146 1.49 17.33 -7.31
CA ASP A 146 1.03 16.66 -8.52
C ASP A 146 1.00 15.13 -8.34
N PRO A 147 0.05 14.45 -8.98
CA PRO A 147 0.04 12.99 -8.96
C PRO A 147 1.34 12.41 -9.48
N TYR A 148 1.72 11.26 -8.92
CA TYR A 148 2.75 10.42 -9.53
C TYR A 148 2.26 8.98 -9.57
N VAL A 149 2.68 8.25 -10.58
CA VAL A 149 2.20 6.89 -10.79
C VAL A 149 3.32 5.92 -10.44
N PRO A 150 3.14 5.04 -9.44
CA PRO A 150 4.10 3.97 -9.19
C PRO A 150 4.04 2.99 -10.37
N THR A 151 5.16 2.36 -10.70
CA THR A 151 5.19 1.40 -11.82
C THR A 151 4.67 0.02 -11.41
N PHE A 152 4.68 -0.29 -10.13
CA PHE A 152 4.22 -1.56 -9.59
C PHE A 152 3.40 -1.37 -8.31
N VAL A 153 2.31 -2.12 -8.18
CA VAL A 153 1.42 -2.11 -7.01
C VAL A 153 1.00 -3.51 -6.56
N VAL A 154 0.71 -3.64 -5.27
CA VAL A 154 0.11 -4.83 -4.67
C VAL A 154 -1.12 -4.44 -3.87
N GLU A 155 -2.18 -5.22 -4.01
CA GLU A 155 -3.36 -5.21 -3.15
C GLU A 155 -3.54 -6.60 -2.52
N ILE A 156 -3.98 -6.63 -1.27
CA ILE A 156 -4.14 -7.83 -0.47
C ILE A 156 -5.58 -7.88 0.02
N ASP A 157 -6.33 -8.89 -0.43
CA ASP A 157 -7.70 -9.09 0.03
C ASP A 157 -7.74 -9.41 1.54
N LYS A 158 -8.86 -9.11 2.19
CA LYS A 158 -9.05 -9.39 3.61
C LYS A 158 -8.88 -10.87 3.89
N LEU A 159 -8.16 -11.20 4.97
CA LEU A 159 -7.99 -12.58 5.44
C LEU A 159 -9.30 -13.25 5.89
N ALA A 160 -10.30 -12.47 6.29
CA ALA A 160 -11.58 -13.00 6.74
C ALA A 160 -12.52 -13.31 5.55
N ASP A 161 -13.07 -14.52 5.51
CA ASP A 161 -13.93 -14.96 4.40
C ASP A 161 -15.21 -14.13 4.23
N ARG A 162 -15.83 -13.69 5.33
CA ARG A 162 -17.13 -12.99 5.30
C ARG A 162 -17.10 -11.62 4.62
N ASN A 163 -15.92 -11.01 4.47
CA ASN A 163 -15.77 -9.62 4.03
C ASN A 163 -14.76 -9.45 2.89
N SER A 164 -14.64 -10.43 1.99
CA SER A 164 -13.77 -10.30 0.81
C SER A 164 -14.09 -9.05 0.01
N GLN A 165 -13.05 -8.30 -0.30
CA GLN A 165 -13.05 -7.12 -1.16
C GLN A 165 -12.49 -7.43 -2.55
N ARG A 166 -12.22 -8.69 -2.88
CA ARG A 166 -11.62 -9.13 -4.16
C ARG A 166 -12.25 -8.47 -5.38
N LYS A 167 -13.58 -8.38 -5.46
CA LYS A 167 -14.27 -7.75 -6.60
C LYS A 167 -13.98 -6.26 -6.71
N ALA A 168 -13.89 -5.55 -5.58
CA ALA A 168 -13.53 -4.14 -5.57
C ALA A 168 -12.06 -3.94 -5.96
N LEU A 169 -11.17 -4.80 -5.45
CA LEU A 169 -9.74 -4.78 -5.75
C LEU A 169 -9.45 -5.13 -7.23
N ASP A 170 -10.16 -6.09 -7.82
CA ASP A 170 -10.08 -6.41 -9.27
C ASP A 170 -10.51 -5.21 -10.12
N ARG A 171 -11.62 -4.53 -9.78
CA ARG A 171 -12.02 -3.28 -10.45
C ARG A 171 -10.98 -2.18 -10.29
N LYS A 172 -10.40 -2.03 -9.10
CA LYS A 172 -9.33 -1.05 -8.85
C LYS A 172 -8.11 -1.31 -9.73
N MET A 173 -7.71 -2.57 -9.90
CA MET A 173 -6.62 -2.95 -10.82
C MET A 173 -6.97 -2.59 -12.27
N ARG A 174 -8.18 -2.98 -12.73
CA ARG A 174 -8.58 -2.87 -14.13
C ARG A 174 -8.93 -1.47 -14.58
N ASP A 175 -9.65 -0.73 -13.75
CA ASP A 175 -10.26 0.53 -14.14
C ASP A 175 -9.40 1.72 -13.71
N GLU A 176 -8.46 1.52 -12.78
CA GLU A 176 -7.78 2.61 -12.08
C GLU A 176 -6.26 2.47 -12.11
N TYR A 177 -5.67 1.34 -11.71
CA TYR A 177 -4.20 1.23 -11.71
C TYR A 177 -3.59 1.10 -13.10
N ILE A 178 -3.94 0.03 -13.82
CA ILE A 178 -3.29 -0.27 -15.11
C ILE A 178 -3.55 0.82 -16.17
N PRO A 179 -4.79 1.36 -16.34
CA PRO A 179 -5.03 2.43 -17.31
C PRO A 179 -4.31 3.74 -17.02
N HIS A 180 -3.93 3.99 -15.75
CA HIS A 180 -3.26 5.23 -15.35
C HIS A 180 -1.74 5.10 -15.26
N GLY A 181 -1.14 4.04 -15.84
CA GLY A 181 0.30 3.93 -16.01
C GLY A 181 1.01 2.97 -15.06
N VAL A 182 0.28 2.29 -14.17
CA VAL A 182 0.86 1.15 -13.42
C VAL A 182 1.12 0.02 -14.42
N GLN A 183 2.35 -0.47 -14.48
CA GLN A 183 2.77 -1.46 -15.48
C GLN A 183 2.53 -2.91 -15.02
N LEU A 184 2.59 -3.15 -13.70
CA LEU A 184 2.35 -4.46 -13.11
C LEU A 184 1.58 -4.31 -11.78
N GLY A 185 0.47 -5.03 -11.67
CA GLY A 185 -0.34 -5.09 -10.45
C GLY A 185 -0.51 -6.52 -9.96
N TRP A 186 -0.33 -6.75 -8.66
CA TRP A 186 -0.64 -8.05 -8.04
C TRP A 186 -1.79 -7.92 -7.06
N LEU A 187 -2.83 -8.75 -7.20
CA LEU A 187 -3.86 -8.92 -6.18
C LEU A 187 -3.66 -10.28 -5.51
N ILE A 188 -3.41 -10.26 -4.21
CA ILE A 188 -3.19 -11.46 -3.40
C ILE A 188 -4.45 -11.72 -2.59
N ASP A 189 -5.01 -12.92 -2.72
CA ASP A 189 -6.14 -13.40 -1.94
C ASP A 189 -5.63 -14.46 -0.95
N PRO A 190 -5.22 -14.06 0.27
CA PRO A 190 -4.58 -14.95 1.22
C PRO A 190 -5.59 -15.79 2.02
N ARG A 191 -6.90 -15.68 1.73
CA ARG A 191 -7.95 -16.41 2.47
C ARG A 191 -7.69 -17.91 2.41
N PRO A 192 -7.82 -18.65 3.53
CA PRO A 192 -7.44 -20.06 3.61
C PRO A 192 -8.06 -20.94 2.52
N GLN A 193 -9.32 -20.68 2.15
CA GLN A 193 -10.06 -21.47 1.16
C GLN A 193 -9.82 -21.02 -0.30
N HIS A 194 -9.21 -19.86 -0.52
CA HIS A 194 -8.99 -19.30 -1.85
C HIS A 194 -7.51 -19.44 -2.24
N ARG A 195 -6.59 -18.84 -1.47
CA ARG A 195 -5.15 -18.79 -1.76
C ARG A 195 -4.88 -18.58 -3.26
N ILE A 196 -5.35 -17.47 -3.81
CA ILE A 196 -5.19 -17.14 -5.24
C ILE A 196 -4.37 -15.88 -5.38
N ILE A 197 -3.52 -15.85 -6.39
CA ILE A 197 -2.81 -14.65 -6.79
C ILE A 197 -3.19 -14.31 -8.23
N TYR A 198 -3.52 -13.04 -8.45
CA TYR A 198 -3.87 -12.47 -9.75
C TYR A 198 -2.79 -11.47 -10.17
N GLU A 199 -2.39 -11.52 -11.44
CA GLU A 199 -1.40 -10.62 -12.03
C GLU A 199 -2.09 -9.78 -13.11
N TYR A 200 -1.96 -8.46 -13.03
CA TYR A 200 -2.55 -7.50 -13.96
C TYR A 200 -1.43 -6.75 -14.69
N LYS A 201 -1.56 -6.64 -16.00
CA LYS A 201 -0.66 -5.89 -16.88
C LYS A 201 -1.37 -5.57 -18.19
N LEU A 202 -0.79 -4.70 -19.01
CA LEU A 202 -1.26 -4.52 -20.38
C LEU A 202 -0.84 -5.73 -21.23
N ASP A 203 -1.73 -6.20 -22.10
CA ASP A 203 -1.38 -7.12 -23.18
C ASP A 203 -0.73 -6.40 -24.37
N GLU A 204 -0.40 -7.15 -25.42
CA GLU A 204 0.20 -6.63 -26.65
C GLU A 204 -0.69 -5.62 -27.40
N HIS A 205 -2.00 -5.58 -27.08
CA HIS A 205 -2.97 -4.64 -27.65
C HIS A 205 -3.22 -3.44 -26.74
N GLY A 206 -2.50 -3.31 -25.62
CA GLY A 206 -2.71 -2.24 -24.65
C GLY A 206 -4.02 -2.37 -23.87
N GLN A 207 -4.62 -3.57 -23.81
CA GLN A 207 -5.79 -3.83 -22.98
C GLN A 207 -5.38 -4.43 -21.63
N VAL A 208 -6.17 -4.16 -20.59
CA VAL A 208 -5.88 -4.70 -19.27
C VAL A 208 -6.13 -6.21 -19.23
N HIS A 209 -5.03 -6.95 -19.13
CA HIS A 209 -5.03 -8.39 -19.03
C HIS A 209 -4.81 -8.83 -17.58
N CYS A 210 -5.65 -9.76 -17.12
CA CYS A 210 -5.51 -10.40 -15.82
C CYS A 210 -5.11 -11.86 -16.03
N VAL A 211 -3.89 -12.21 -15.67
CA VAL A 211 -3.43 -13.59 -15.60
C VAL A 211 -3.93 -14.19 -14.29
N HIS A 212 -4.98 -15.00 -14.37
CA HIS A 212 -5.58 -15.67 -13.22
C HIS A 212 -5.57 -17.20 -13.38
N ASN A 213 -4.49 -17.82 -12.94
CA ASN A 213 -4.36 -19.28 -13.01
C ASN A 213 -5.07 -20.03 -11.87
N HIS A 214 -5.89 -19.32 -11.06
CA HIS A 214 -6.56 -19.85 -9.86
C HIS A 214 -5.62 -20.62 -8.92
N LYS A 215 -4.37 -20.17 -8.80
CA LYS A 215 -3.32 -20.86 -8.06
C LYS A 215 -2.57 -19.90 -7.16
N TRP A 216 -2.21 -20.41 -5.99
CA TRP A 216 -1.12 -19.88 -5.19
C TRP A 216 0.20 -20.22 -5.87
N ARG A 217 0.93 -19.23 -6.38
CA ARG A 217 2.11 -19.45 -7.21
C ARG A 217 3.18 -18.40 -6.98
N ASP A 218 4.40 -18.74 -7.38
CA ASP A 218 5.46 -17.76 -7.51
C ASP A 218 5.09 -16.72 -8.58
N LEU A 219 5.42 -15.47 -8.28
CA LEU A 219 5.23 -14.33 -9.18
C LEU A 219 6.57 -13.81 -9.65
N ASP A 220 6.63 -13.52 -10.95
CA ASP A 220 7.79 -12.95 -11.60
C ASP A 220 7.56 -11.45 -11.83
N GLY A 221 8.55 -10.64 -11.47
CA GLY A 221 8.54 -9.20 -11.66
C GLY A 221 8.63 -8.76 -13.13
N GLY A 222 9.00 -9.67 -14.03
CA GLY A 222 9.15 -9.43 -15.45
C GLY A 222 10.07 -8.26 -15.74
N ASN A 223 9.69 -7.45 -16.74
CA ASN A 223 10.46 -6.26 -17.12
C ASN A 223 10.25 -5.08 -16.15
N VAL A 224 9.19 -5.11 -15.33
CA VAL A 224 8.90 -4.02 -14.38
C VAL A 224 9.80 -4.11 -13.16
N LEU A 225 10.08 -5.32 -12.68
CA LEU A 225 10.99 -5.60 -11.58
C LEU A 225 12.01 -6.70 -11.99
N PRO A 226 13.02 -6.38 -12.82
CA PRO A 226 13.91 -7.38 -13.38
C PRO A 226 14.62 -8.24 -12.32
N GLY A 227 14.47 -9.56 -12.46
CA GLY A 227 15.06 -10.55 -11.53
C GLY A 227 14.37 -10.64 -10.17
N PHE A 228 13.33 -9.84 -9.91
CA PHE A 228 12.53 -10.01 -8.71
C PHE A 228 11.56 -11.19 -8.86
N ARG A 229 11.53 -12.06 -7.85
CA ARG A 229 10.54 -13.14 -7.76
C ARG A 229 9.94 -13.19 -6.37
N LEU A 230 8.63 -12.99 -6.27
CA LEU A 230 7.91 -13.21 -5.02
C LEU A 230 7.54 -14.68 -4.93
N ARG A 231 8.23 -15.42 -4.04
CA ARG A 231 7.92 -16.83 -3.82
C ARG A 231 6.70 -17.00 -2.94
N SER A 232 5.76 -17.83 -3.35
CA SER A 232 4.51 -18.07 -2.63
C SER A 232 4.75 -18.65 -1.23
N VAL A 233 5.78 -19.48 -1.09
CA VAL A 233 6.21 -20.05 0.20
C VAL A 233 6.61 -18.96 1.21
N LYS A 234 7.16 -17.82 0.77
CA LYS A 234 7.52 -16.72 1.69
C LYS A 234 6.27 -16.05 2.27
N LEU A 235 5.18 -16.03 1.51
CA LEU A 235 3.88 -15.55 1.98
C LEU A 235 3.24 -16.58 2.94
N GLU A 236 3.30 -17.87 2.61
CA GLU A 236 2.82 -18.95 3.48
C GLU A 236 3.53 -18.93 4.83
N MET A 237 4.85 -18.74 4.85
CA MET A 237 5.60 -18.60 6.09
C MET A 237 5.01 -17.50 6.97
N VAL A 238 4.67 -16.34 6.42
CA VAL A 238 4.12 -15.22 7.21
C VAL A 238 2.66 -15.43 7.65
N LEU A 239 1.89 -16.13 6.82
CA LEU A 239 0.51 -16.50 7.12
C LEU A 239 0.42 -17.60 8.18
N ASN A 240 1.39 -18.53 8.21
CA ASN A 240 1.39 -19.71 9.06
C ASN A 240 2.36 -19.62 10.26
N GLN A 241 3.26 -18.62 10.31
CA GLN A 241 4.23 -18.50 11.41
C GLN A 241 3.51 -18.16 12.72
N ASP A 242 3.58 -19.10 13.66
CA ASP A 242 3.59 -18.81 15.09
C ASP A 242 4.87 -18.05 15.41
N SER A 243 4.76 -16.97 16.17
CA SER A 243 5.83 -16.01 16.50
C SER A 243 7.05 -16.59 17.26
N GLY A 244 7.20 -17.91 17.34
CA GLY A 244 8.17 -18.59 18.21
C GLY A 244 9.15 -19.56 17.53
N SER A 245 9.09 -19.81 16.22
CA SER A 245 10.00 -20.78 15.57
C SER A 245 11.15 -20.07 14.84
N SER A 246 12.14 -19.64 15.61
CA SER A 246 13.46 -19.27 15.08
C SER A 246 14.54 -19.80 16.02
N SER A 247 14.77 -21.11 16.01
CA SER A 247 16.00 -21.68 16.54
C SER A 247 17.08 -21.48 15.47
N GLU A 248 17.74 -20.33 15.45
CA GLU A 248 18.97 -20.18 14.68
C GLU A 248 20.05 -21.05 15.35
N GLU A 249 20.74 -21.88 14.58
CA GLU A 249 21.89 -22.64 15.10
C GLU A 249 23.00 -21.66 15.50
N GLU A 250 23.60 -21.87 16.67
CA GLU A 250 24.77 -21.10 17.10
C GLU A 250 26.00 -21.54 16.29
N VAL A 251 26.53 -20.62 15.49
CA VAL A 251 27.71 -20.81 14.64
C VAL A 251 28.63 -19.60 14.76
N ASP A 252 29.94 -19.80 14.82
CA ASP A 252 30.93 -18.70 14.90
C ASP A 252 31.25 -18.16 13.50
N LEU A 253 30.66 -17.02 13.15
CA LEU A 253 30.73 -16.42 11.82
C LEU A 253 31.50 -15.09 11.84
N PRO A 254 32.62 -14.96 11.10
CA PRO A 254 33.33 -13.69 10.97
C PRO A 254 32.61 -12.72 10.01
N CYS A 255 32.62 -11.43 10.32
CA CYS A 255 32.12 -10.38 9.43
C CYS A 255 32.93 -10.32 8.11
N PRO A 256 32.27 -10.33 6.93
CA PRO A 256 32.97 -10.27 5.63
C PRO A 256 33.46 -8.87 5.24
N ILE A 257 33.09 -7.81 5.98
CA ILE A 257 33.46 -6.43 5.64
C ILE A 257 34.94 -6.18 5.99
N PRO A 258 35.77 -5.69 5.03
CA PRO A 258 37.17 -5.41 5.30
C PRO A 258 37.36 -4.48 6.51
N ARG A 259 38.32 -4.83 7.37
CA ARG A 259 38.66 -4.12 8.63
C ARG A 259 37.65 -4.26 9.78
N CYS A 260 36.52 -4.92 9.56
CA CYS A 260 35.67 -5.34 10.67
C CYS A 260 36.15 -6.68 11.24
N ARG A 261 36.34 -6.77 12.56
CA ARG A 261 36.81 -7.99 13.25
C ARG A 261 35.72 -8.68 14.08
N THR A 262 34.49 -8.20 14.00
CA THR A 262 33.36 -8.75 14.75
C THR A 262 33.07 -10.18 14.31
N ARG A 263 32.85 -11.06 15.29
CA ARG A 263 32.39 -12.44 15.09
C ARG A 263 31.03 -12.60 15.74
N LEU A 264 30.11 -13.24 15.02
CA LEU A 264 28.70 -13.31 15.38
C LEU A 264 28.31 -14.77 15.55
N ARG A 265 27.45 -15.04 16.54
CA ARG A 265 27.07 -16.40 16.94
C ARG A 265 25.90 -16.96 16.15
N THR A 266 25.23 -16.16 15.34
CA THR A 266 24.12 -16.63 14.52
C THR A 266 24.16 -15.97 13.14
N LEU A 267 23.53 -16.60 12.16
CA LEU A 267 23.43 -16.01 10.83
C LEU A 267 22.61 -14.71 10.83
N GLY A 268 21.56 -14.62 11.68
CA GLY A 268 20.77 -13.41 11.84
C GLY A 268 21.59 -12.25 12.39
N SER A 269 22.40 -12.49 13.43
CA SER A 269 23.29 -11.47 14.00
C SER A 269 24.39 -11.03 13.04
N LEU A 270 24.98 -11.96 12.27
CA LEU A 270 25.91 -11.61 11.19
C LEU A 270 25.24 -10.73 10.12
N THR A 271 24.04 -11.10 9.69
CA THR A 271 23.30 -10.37 8.66
C THR A 271 22.98 -8.95 9.11
N ALA A 272 22.44 -8.80 10.32
CA ALA A 272 22.17 -7.49 10.91
C ALA A 272 23.44 -6.63 10.94
N HIS A 273 24.54 -7.19 11.45
CA HIS A 273 25.81 -6.48 11.52
C HIS A 273 26.34 -6.03 10.14
N VAL A 274 26.20 -6.84 9.10
CA VAL A 274 26.61 -6.47 7.74
C VAL A 274 25.71 -5.38 7.14
N GLU A 275 24.41 -5.41 7.43
CA GLU A 275 23.48 -4.36 7.01
C GLU A 275 23.74 -3.03 7.73
N ASP A 276 24.20 -3.05 8.99
CA ASP A 276 24.63 -1.83 9.69
C ASP A 276 25.78 -1.13 8.96
N HIS A 277 26.83 -1.88 8.56
CA HIS A 277 27.93 -1.33 7.74
C HIS A 277 27.42 -0.67 6.45
N ARG A 278 26.43 -1.29 5.79
CA ARG A 278 25.83 -0.74 4.56
C ARG A 278 25.07 0.54 4.83
N THR A 279 24.30 0.56 5.91
CA THR A 279 23.48 1.70 6.34
C THR A 279 24.35 2.88 6.75
N GLU A 280 25.35 2.66 7.59
CA GLU A 280 26.33 3.69 7.99
C GLU A 280 27.02 4.32 6.77
N ARG A 281 27.40 3.48 5.78
CA ARG A 281 28.00 3.97 4.54
C ARG A 281 27.02 4.78 3.69
N ALA A 282 25.75 4.40 3.66
CA ALA A 282 24.71 5.14 2.95
C ALA A 282 24.44 6.50 3.63
N ILE A 283 24.34 6.52 4.97
CA ILE A 283 24.20 7.74 5.77
C ILE A 283 25.40 8.66 5.55
N ALA A 284 26.63 8.15 5.64
CA ALA A 284 27.83 8.95 5.43
C ALA A 284 27.87 9.60 4.03
N LYS A 285 27.41 8.89 3.00
CA LYS A 285 27.27 9.44 1.64
C LYS A 285 26.17 10.51 1.55
N TYR A 286 25.04 10.29 2.22
CA TYR A 286 23.95 11.27 2.26
C TYR A 286 24.43 12.57 2.92
N VAL A 287 25.04 12.49 4.11
CA VAL A 287 25.58 13.64 4.84
C VAL A 287 26.66 14.37 4.02
N ALA A 288 27.58 13.64 3.37
CA ALA A 288 28.63 14.24 2.55
C ALA A 288 28.12 14.96 1.29
N ASN A 289 26.91 14.63 0.81
CA ASN A 289 26.27 15.30 -0.33
C ASN A 289 25.43 16.52 0.10
N GLU A 290 25.13 16.68 1.39
CA GLU A 290 24.46 17.85 1.95
C GLU A 290 25.44 18.89 2.54
N SER A 291 26.75 18.58 2.55
CA SER A 291 27.85 19.44 3.03
C SER A 291 28.54 20.17 1.88
#